data_AF-A0A1F9LUH1-F1
#
_entry.id   AF-A0A1F9LUH1-F1
#
_cell.length_a   1.000
_cell.length_b   1.000
_cell.length_c   1.000
_cell.angle_alpha   90.00
_cell.angle_beta   90.00
_cell.angle_gamma   90.00
#
_symmetry.space_group_name_H-M   'P 1'
#
loop_
_entity.id
_entity.type
_entity.pdbx_description
1 polymer ?
#
loop_
_entity_poly.entity_id
_entity_poly.type
_entity_poly.pdbx_seq_one_letter_code
_entity_poly.pdbx_strand_id
1 'polypeptide(L)'
;MNKKKPVRERYTGEIDYLYDALFPETNIEVTKIDNFYDELFPESSASSAVGWVPATLEFVDGNRQKVAGVRLFQPAADYFTLRSEVGAEEKPLPLIRLCCLRMAAMPDDFPDVEPVSSQIEVIETVDGRSHQAYVPADQNLETGFFGCSVQEAAPDRYLFFPHCNIKLRYLRRYIGEILVEKGMIDNLIFHRALDEFQQLKKQKLGQIIAKQANILNSVVEREIQKIYRQNITRFKVGEILVATGLVSEEQVKAAMAVQEKIKKQRIGTFLIEKGMLREEDFFVALAEKFRTSLVDLRQVGISRKAFNCVPREVALELQILPLNFKNSGLVVATMDPDVPSVREVIARHAGQQNIQFVLALPAHLKAAMKKLYMQPA
;
A
#
# COMPACT_ATOMS: atom_id res chain seq x y z
N MET A 1 49.55 5.73 32.53
CA MET A 1 48.82 6.89 31.96
C MET A 1 47.55 6.40 31.29
N ASN A 2 46.41 6.60 31.96
CA ASN A 2 45.07 6.20 31.54
C ASN A 2 44.57 7.09 30.39
N LYS A 3 44.13 6.51 29.26
CA LYS A 3 43.29 7.20 28.27
C LYS A 3 41.84 6.75 28.47
N LYS A 4 41.01 7.66 28.99
CA LYS A 4 39.56 7.50 29.15
C LYS A 4 38.89 7.34 27.78
N LYS A 5 38.09 6.28 27.62
CA LYS A 5 37.07 6.14 26.56
C LYS A 5 35.91 7.11 26.83
N PRO A 6 35.25 7.68 25.81
CA PRO A 6 34.08 8.52 26.02
C PRO A 6 32.91 7.66 26.49
N VAL A 7 32.27 8.13 27.55
CA VAL A 7 31.07 7.57 28.18
C VAL A 7 29.90 7.81 27.22
N ARG A 8 29.27 6.73 26.73
CA ARG A 8 27.96 6.79 26.07
C ARG A 8 26.93 7.18 27.14
N GLU A 9 26.34 8.37 27.01
CA GLU A 9 25.28 8.82 27.90
C GLU A 9 24.06 7.88 27.81
N ARG A 10 23.58 7.49 28.99
CA ARG A 10 22.37 6.70 29.21
C ARG A 10 21.14 7.54 28.92
N TYR A 11 20.34 7.14 27.94
CA TYR A 11 18.96 7.61 27.79
C TYR A 11 18.07 6.50 27.21
N THR A 12 17.74 5.47 28.00
CA THR A 12 16.72 4.45 27.66
C THR A 12 16.18 3.82 28.94
N GLY A 13 15.24 4.50 29.61
CA GLY A 13 14.56 3.94 30.78
C GLY A 13 13.06 3.78 30.51
N GLU A 14 12.35 4.90 30.37
CA GLU A 14 10.89 4.91 30.50
C GLU A 14 10.09 4.23 29.39
N ILE A 15 10.65 4.06 28.17
CA ILE A 15 9.92 3.43 27.05
C ILE A 15 10.10 1.91 27.03
N ASP A 16 11.25 1.40 27.47
CA ASP A 16 11.49 -0.03 27.62
C ASP A 16 10.57 -0.61 28.73
N TYR A 17 10.35 0.14 29.82
CA TYR A 17 9.39 -0.23 30.86
C TYR A 17 7.94 -0.26 30.38
N LEU A 18 7.57 0.56 29.39
CA LEU A 18 6.26 0.46 28.78
C LEU A 18 6.15 -0.90 28.07
N TYR A 19 7.10 -1.28 27.20
CA TYR A 19 7.08 -2.57 26.51
C TYR A 19 6.93 -3.79 27.44
N ASP A 20 7.71 -3.85 28.52
CA ASP A 20 7.67 -4.95 29.49
C ASP A 20 6.35 -4.98 30.28
N ALA A 21 5.78 -3.82 30.62
CA ALA A 21 4.45 -3.71 31.23
C ALA A 21 3.32 -3.99 30.23
N LEU A 22 3.58 -3.82 28.93
CA LEU A 22 2.61 -4.03 27.86
C LEU A 22 2.42 -5.54 27.56
N PHE A 23 3.41 -6.41 27.77
CA PHE A 23 3.31 -7.85 27.45
C PHE A 23 3.89 -8.78 28.53
N PRO A 24 3.31 -8.80 29.74
CA PRO A 24 3.90 -9.46 30.91
C PRO A 24 3.94 -11.00 30.85
N GLU A 25 3.17 -11.64 29.97
CA GLU A 25 3.12 -13.12 29.85
C GLU A 25 3.92 -13.69 28.67
N THR A 26 4.59 -12.84 27.89
CA THR A 26 5.52 -13.30 26.87
C THR A 26 6.93 -13.08 27.38
N ASN A 27 7.52 -14.13 27.97
CA ASN A 27 8.99 -14.32 28.01
C ASN A 27 9.50 -14.56 26.58
N ILE A 28 9.12 -13.70 25.65
CA ILE A 28 9.71 -13.62 24.33
C ILE A 28 10.76 -12.54 24.52
N GLU A 29 12.04 -12.92 24.48
CA GLU A 29 13.11 -11.96 24.25
C GLU A 29 12.60 -11.04 23.14
N VAL A 30 12.43 -9.74 23.43
CA VAL A 30 12.35 -8.74 22.37
C VAL A 30 13.76 -8.74 21.80
N THR A 31 14.07 -9.75 20.99
CA THR A 31 15.12 -9.67 20.00
C THR A 31 14.70 -8.42 19.27
N LYS A 32 15.42 -7.31 19.50
CA LYS A 32 15.34 -6.18 18.59
C LYS A 32 15.54 -6.84 17.24
N ILE A 33 14.46 -6.94 16.46
CA ILE A 33 14.57 -7.40 15.10
C ILE A 33 15.13 -6.18 14.34
N ASP A 34 16.32 -5.73 14.75
CA ASP A 34 17.09 -4.72 14.04
C ASP A 34 17.22 -5.21 12.59
N ASN A 35 17.43 -6.52 12.40
CA ASN A 35 17.36 -7.23 11.12
C ASN A 35 16.09 -6.92 10.31
N PHE A 36 14.90 -6.82 10.90
CA PHE A 36 13.67 -6.54 10.14
C PHE A 36 13.70 -5.11 9.58
N TYR A 37 14.13 -4.16 10.39
CA TYR A 37 14.27 -2.78 9.94
C TYR A 37 15.45 -2.58 8.99
N ASP A 38 16.50 -3.39 9.12
CA ASP A 38 17.64 -3.43 8.21
C ASP A 38 17.26 -4.11 6.89
N GLU A 39 16.36 -5.11 6.87
CA GLU A 39 15.81 -5.68 5.63
C GLU A 39 14.94 -4.68 4.86
N LEU A 40 14.21 -3.83 5.58
CA LEU A 40 13.41 -2.77 4.98
C LEU A 40 14.28 -1.62 4.44
N PHE A 41 15.41 -1.35 5.08
CA PHE A 41 16.41 -0.35 4.68
C PHE A 41 17.81 -0.94 4.70
N PRO A 42 18.16 -1.79 3.71
CA PRO A 42 19.46 -2.47 3.71
C PRO A 42 20.59 -1.45 3.55
N GLU A 43 21.64 -1.61 4.36
CA GLU A 43 22.91 -0.92 4.14
C GLU A 43 23.52 -1.45 2.83
N SER A 44 23.39 -0.70 1.74
CA SER A 44 23.91 -1.08 0.43
C SER A 44 25.32 -0.54 0.21
N SER A 45 26.21 -1.38 -0.32
CA SER A 45 27.41 -0.94 -1.01
C SER A 45 26.97 -0.27 -2.31
N ALA A 46 26.86 1.05 -2.33
CA ALA A 46 26.53 1.82 -3.53
C ALA A 46 27.48 1.41 -4.67
N SER A 47 26.98 0.57 -5.59
CA SER A 47 27.71 0.24 -6.80
C SER A 47 27.58 1.43 -7.74
N SER A 48 28.66 2.19 -7.88
CA SER A 48 28.69 3.35 -8.76
C SER A 48 28.66 2.86 -10.21
N ALA A 49 27.57 3.12 -10.92
CA ALA A 49 27.50 2.90 -12.37
C ALA A 49 28.69 3.58 -13.07
N VAL A 50 29.62 2.82 -13.64
CA VAL A 50 30.88 3.37 -14.17
C VAL A 50 30.71 4.10 -15.52
N GLY A 51 29.62 3.86 -16.26
CA GLY A 51 29.36 4.41 -17.59
C GLY A 51 28.34 5.56 -17.67
N TRP A 52 28.46 6.43 -18.68
CA TRP A 52 27.41 7.39 -19.05
C TRP A 52 26.36 6.71 -19.91
N VAL A 53 25.11 6.70 -19.47
CA VAL A 53 24.01 6.07 -20.22
C VAL A 53 23.06 7.13 -20.78
N PRO A 54 22.80 7.16 -22.10
CA PRO A 54 21.76 8.01 -22.67
C PRO A 54 20.40 7.68 -22.08
N ALA A 55 19.64 8.70 -21.70
CA ALA A 55 18.41 8.48 -20.97
C ALA A 55 17.34 9.56 -21.18
N THR A 56 16.10 9.16 -20.93
CA THR A 56 14.95 10.05 -20.77
C THR A 56 14.61 10.13 -19.29
N LEU A 57 14.65 11.34 -18.72
CA LEU A 57 14.25 11.61 -17.34
C LEU A 57 12.79 12.06 -17.29
N GLU A 58 12.05 11.54 -16.32
CA GLU A 58 10.70 11.97 -15.97
C GLU A 58 10.76 12.59 -14.56
N PHE A 59 10.55 13.91 -14.46
CA PHE A 59 10.66 14.67 -13.21
C PHE A 59 9.34 14.78 -12.45
N VAL A 60 9.44 15.08 -11.16
CA VAL A 60 8.29 15.28 -10.25
C VAL A 60 7.35 16.41 -10.64
N ASP A 61 7.84 17.41 -11.38
CA ASP A 61 7.03 18.51 -11.92
C ASP A 61 6.29 18.12 -13.22
N GLY A 62 6.40 16.86 -13.64
CA GLY A 62 5.82 16.33 -14.86
C GLY A 62 6.68 16.55 -16.11
N ASN A 63 7.79 17.30 -16.02
CA ASN A 63 8.65 17.55 -17.17
C ASN A 63 9.38 16.27 -17.61
N ARG A 64 9.66 16.18 -18.91
CA ARG A 64 10.48 15.11 -19.50
C ARG A 64 11.67 15.70 -20.24
N GLN A 65 12.85 15.12 -20.04
CA GLN A 65 14.08 15.60 -20.65
C GLN A 65 14.92 14.43 -21.14
N LYS A 66 15.39 14.51 -22.40
CA LYS A 66 16.44 13.62 -22.90
C LYS A 66 17.81 14.19 -22.57
N VAL A 67 18.75 13.31 -22.22
CA VAL A 67 20.14 13.68 -21.95
C VAL A 67 21.09 12.69 -22.60
N ALA A 68 22.27 13.19 -22.97
CA ALA A 68 23.34 12.35 -23.53
C ALA A 68 23.87 11.31 -22.55
N GLY A 69 23.83 11.61 -21.24
CA GLY A 69 24.35 10.71 -20.23
C GLY A 69 23.80 10.99 -18.85
N VAL A 70 23.49 9.90 -18.13
CA VAL A 70 23.23 9.87 -16.69
C VAL A 70 24.18 8.90 -16.00
N ARG A 71 24.58 9.25 -14.79
CA ARG A 71 25.16 8.34 -13.79
C ARG A 71 24.30 8.35 -12.53
N LEU A 72 23.87 7.19 -12.08
CA LEU A 72 23.14 7.04 -10.82
C LEU A 72 24.12 6.93 -9.65
N PHE A 73 23.65 7.34 -8.46
CA PHE A 73 24.35 7.17 -7.18
C PHE A 73 25.67 7.94 -7.08
N GLN A 74 25.76 9.08 -7.77
CA GLN A 74 26.90 10.00 -7.72
C GLN A 74 26.42 11.46 -7.57
N PRO A 75 27.08 12.27 -6.72
CA PRO A 75 28.25 11.93 -5.88
C PRO A 75 27.91 11.11 -4.62
N ALA A 76 26.62 10.90 -4.34
CA ALA A 76 26.12 10.11 -3.21
C ALA A 76 24.96 9.21 -3.65
N ALA A 77 24.57 8.24 -2.81
CA ALA A 77 23.55 7.23 -3.11
C ALA A 77 22.15 7.82 -3.39
N ASP A 78 21.87 9.03 -2.94
CA ASP A 78 20.62 9.76 -3.14
C ASP A 78 20.71 10.78 -4.30
N TYR A 79 21.76 10.73 -5.12
CA TYR A 79 21.97 11.62 -6.27
C TYR A 79 22.09 10.88 -7.59
N PHE A 80 21.88 11.61 -8.68
CA PHE A 80 22.27 11.25 -10.04
C PHE A 80 22.96 12.45 -10.70
N THR A 81 23.88 12.18 -11.63
CA THR A 81 24.62 13.22 -12.33
C THR A 81 24.26 13.21 -13.81
N LEU A 82 23.96 14.39 -14.35
CA LEU A 82 23.68 14.62 -15.77
C LEU A 82 24.91 15.11 -16.51
N ARG A 83 25.04 14.71 -17.77
CA ARG A 83 25.99 15.29 -18.73
C ARG A 83 25.28 15.98 -19.89
N SER A 84 25.71 17.19 -20.19
CA SER A 84 25.23 17.95 -21.35
C SER A 84 25.78 17.40 -22.67
N GLU A 85 25.02 17.56 -23.75
CA GLU A 85 25.50 17.30 -25.12
C GLU A 85 26.54 18.32 -25.59
N VAL A 86 26.48 19.56 -25.06
CA VAL A 86 27.22 20.73 -25.60
C VAL A 86 28.38 21.15 -24.69
N GLY A 87 28.79 20.31 -23.73
CA GLY A 87 29.92 20.58 -22.85
C GLY A 87 30.24 19.43 -21.89
N ALA A 88 31.44 19.43 -21.32
CA ALA A 88 31.86 18.47 -20.30
C ALA A 88 31.33 18.81 -18.89
N GLU A 89 30.36 19.71 -18.79
CA GLU A 89 29.81 20.15 -17.50
C GLU A 89 28.89 19.07 -16.92
N GLU A 90 29.29 18.54 -15.75
CA GLU A 90 28.54 17.56 -14.99
C GLU A 90 27.64 18.26 -13.97
N LYS A 91 26.36 17.91 -13.97
CA LYS A 91 25.37 18.53 -13.08
C LYS A 91 24.76 17.48 -12.14
N PRO A 92 25.19 17.42 -10.87
CA PRO A 92 24.57 16.54 -9.89
C PRO A 92 23.18 17.07 -9.49
N LEU A 93 22.22 16.15 -9.39
CA LEU A 93 20.84 16.40 -8.98
C LEU A 93 20.39 15.33 -7.99
N PRO A 94 19.58 15.69 -6.98
CA PRO A 94 19.09 14.70 -6.02
C PRO A 94 17.97 13.84 -6.63
N LEU A 95 17.94 12.54 -6.30
CA LEU A 95 16.96 11.56 -6.76
C LEU A 95 15.52 11.94 -6.43
N ILE A 96 15.30 12.73 -5.37
CA ILE A 96 13.97 13.25 -5.02
C ILE A 96 13.32 14.09 -6.14
N ARG A 97 14.08 14.57 -7.13
CA ARG A 97 13.53 15.28 -8.29
C ARG A 97 13.02 14.36 -9.40
N LEU A 98 13.36 13.07 -9.35
CA LEU A 98 13.18 12.12 -10.43
C LEU A 98 12.06 11.12 -10.10
N CYS A 99 11.03 11.02 -10.93
CA CYS A 99 10.01 9.98 -10.83
C CYS A 99 10.47 8.68 -11.48
N CYS A 100 11.07 8.78 -12.67
CA CYS A 100 11.50 7.63 -13.45
C CYS A 100 12.66 8.03 -14.37
N LEU A 101 13.69 7.19 -14.44
CA LEU A 101 14.74 7.27 -15.43
C LEU A 101 14.57 6.13 -16.42
N ARG A 102 14.55 6.44 -17.72
CA ARG A 102 14.44 5.45 -18.79
C ARG A 102 15.72 5.41 -19.59
N MET A 103 16.26 4.21 -19.81
CA MET A 103 17.58 3.99 -20.39
C MET A 103 17.50 2.96 -21.52
N ALA A 104 18.32 3.15 -22.55
CA ALA A 104 18.42 2.21 -23.66
C ALA A 104 19.27 0.97 -23.31
N ALA A 105 20.22 1.12 -22.38
CA ALA A 105 21.10 0.05 -21.91
C ALA A 105 21.12 0.00 -20.38
N MET A 106 21.34 -1.19 -19.82
CA MET A 106 21.57 -1.37 -18.39
C MET A 106 23.00 -0.91 -18.06
N PRO A 107 23.25 -0.23 -16.93
CA PRO A 107 24.62 0.05 -16.51
C PRO A 107 25.35 -1.25 -16.13
N ASP A 108 26.64 -1.33 -16.47
CA ASP A 108 27.46 -2.57 -16.41
C ASP A 108 27.48 -3.26 -15.04
N ASP A 109 27.27 -2.50 -13.96
CA ASP A 109 27.34 -2.99 -12.58
C ASP A 109 26.04 -3.64 -12.07
N PHE A 110 24.99 -3.71 -12.90
CA PHE A 110 23.69 -4.25 -12.52
C PHE A 110 23.34 -5.51 -13.31
N PRO A 111 22.70 -6.51 -12.66
CA PRO A 111 22.33 -7.75 -13.34
C PRO A 111 21.33 -7.48 -14.46
N ASP A 112 21.41 -8.26 -15.53
CA ASP A 112 20.45 -8.20 -16.63
C ASP A 112 19.03 -8.42 -16.09
N VAL A 113 18.17 -7.44 -16.35
CA VAL A 113 16.75 -7.52 -16.01
C VAL A 113 16.05 -8.36 -17.06
N GLU A 114 16.09 -9.69 -16.91
CA GLU A 114 15.37 -10.59 -17.79
C GLU A 114 13.88 -10.72 -17.41
N PRO A 115 12.94 -10.61 -18.38
CA PRO A 115 11.51 -10.78 -18.13
C PRO A 115 11.11 -12.16 -17.60
N VAL A 116 11.89 -13.20 -17.91
CA VAL A 116 11.50 -14.61 -17.72
C VAL A 116 11.36 -15.00 -16.24
N SER A 117 12.11 -14.37 -15.34
CA SER A 117 12.05 -14.59 -13.89
C SER A 117 11.29 -13.48 -13.14
N SER A 118 10.86 -12.42 -13.83
CA SER A 118 10.36 -11.20 -13.21
C SER A 118 8.84 -11.11 -13.25
N GLN A 119 8.22 -10.68 -12.16
CA GLN A 119 6.77 -10.42 -12.14
C GLN A 119 6.47 -9.03 -12.71
N ILE A 120 5.32 -8.88 -13.38
CA ILE A 120 4.86 -7.58 -13.85
C ILE A 120 4.30 -6.80 -12.68
N GLU A 121 4.83 -5.60 -12.50
CA GLU A 121 4.41 -4.64 -11.49
C GLU A 121 3.82 -3.40 -12.14
N VAL A 122 2.84 -2.82 -11.46
CA VAL A 122 2.32 -1.49 -11.73
C VAL A 122 2.96 -0.54 -10.72
N ILE A 123 3.59 0.50 -11.25
CA ILE A 123 4.27 1.54 -10.48
C ILE A 123 3.61 2.87 -10.81
N GLU A 124 2.90 3.45 -9.85
CA GLU A 124 2.37 4.81 -9.92
C GLU A 124 3.36 5.76 -9.24
N THR A 125 3.80 6.77 -9.97
CA THR A 125 4.72 7.80 -9.49
C THR A 125 3.95 9.03 -8.99
N VAL A 126 4.62 9.87 -8.20
CA VAL A 126 4.00 11.06 -7.57
C VAL A 126 3.50 12.12 -8.56
N ASP A 127 4.03 12.13 -9.80
CA ASP A 127 3.55 12.95 -10.91
C ASP A 127 2.26 12.41 -11.57
N GLY A 128 1.70 11.31 -11.02
CA GLY A 128 0.45 10.70 -11.48
C GLY A 128 0.60 9.75 -12.66
N ARG A 129 1.83 9.49 -13.15
CA ARG A 129 2.07 8.52 -14.22
C ARG A 129 2.02 7.10 -13.67
N SER A 130 1.61 6.17 -14.52
CA SER A 130 1.60 4.73 -14.22
C SER A 130 2.47 3.98 -15.23
N HIS A 131 3.38 3.17 -14.70
CA HIS A 131 4.33 2.37 -15.46
C HIS A 131 4.03 0.88 -15.22
N GLN A 132 4.18 0.07 -16.27
CA GLN A 132 4.18 -1.38 -16.16
C GLN A 132 5.59 -1.87 -16.48
N ALA A 133 6.18 -2.59 -15.54
CA ALA A 133 7.55 -3.08 -15.66
C ALA A 133 7.68 -4.50 -15.12
N TYR A 134 8.55 -5.28 -15.76
CA TYR A 134 9.13 -6.47 -15.16
C TYR A 134 10.13 -6.01 -14.11
N VAL A 135 9.92 -6.40 -12.86
CA VAL A 135 10.79 -6.00 -11.74
C VAL A 135 11.40 -7.25 -11.10
N PRO A 136 12.74 -7.37 -11.08
CA PRO A 136 13.42 -8.43 -10.34
C PRO A 136 13.09 -8.38 -8.86
N ALA A 137 12.87 -9.54 -8.25
CA ALA A 137 12.55 -9.66 -6.83
C ALA A 137 13.74 -9.27 -5.93
N ASP A 138 14.95 -9.63 -6.33
CA ASP A 138 16.16 -9.46 -5.53
C ASP A 138 16.96 -8.23 -6.01
N GLN A 139 16.74 -7.09 -5.35
CA GLN A 139 17.49 -5.85 -5.62
C GLN A 139 17.92 -5.20 -4.31
N ASN A 140 19.23 -5.18 -4.03
CA ASN A 140 19.81 -4.60 -2.81
C ASN A 140 20.16 -3.13 -3.02
N LEU A 141 19.15 -2.32 -3.32
CA LEU A 141 19.29 -0.88 -3.56
C LEU A 141 18.52 -0.08 -2.52
N GLU A 142 19.18 0.86 -1.87
CA GLU A 142 18.58 1.66 -0.79
C GLU A 142 17.60 2.72 -1.30
N THR A 143 17.90 3.34 -2.45
CA THR A 143 17.21 4.57 -2.89
C THR A 143 16.26 4.36 -4.07
N GLY A 144 16.17 3.16 -4.63
CA GLY A 144 15.25 2.84 -5.72
C GLY A 144 15.40 1.42 -6.22
N PHE A 145 14.77 1.11 -7.36
CA PHE A 145 14.86 -0.19 -8.00
C PHE A 145 14.82 -0.07 -9.51
N PHE A 146 15.41 -1.05 -10.18
CA PHE A 146 15.38 -1.20 -11.62
C PHE A 146 14.23 -2.09 -12.08
N GLY A 147 13.84 -1.91 -13.33
CA GLY A 147 12.91 -2.78 -14.03
C GLY A 147 13.10 -2.68 -15.54
N CYS A 148 12.38 -3.53 -16.26
CA CYS A 148 12.33 -3.52 -17.71
C CYS A 148 10.91 -3.21 -18.16
N SER A 149 10.76 -2.30 -19.12
CA SER A 149 9.48 -2.00 -19.76
C SER A 149 8.83 -3.28 -20.30
N VAL A 150 7.51 -3.41 -20.13
CA VAL A 150 6.73 -4.51 -20.74
C VAL A 150 6.58 -4.37 -22.25
N GLN A 151 6.95 -3.21 -22.82
CA GLN A 151 6.93 -2.97 -24.26
C GLN A 151 8.29 -3.38 -24.86
N GLU A 152 8.36 -4.57 -25.47
CA GLU A 152 9.60 -5.15 -26.01
C GLU A 152 10.31 -4.27 -27.05
N ALA A 153 9.57 -3.46 -27.81
CA ALA A 153 10.11 -2.58 -28.85
C ALA A 153 10.44 -1.15 -28.35
N ALA A 154 10.37 -0.88 -27.05
CA ALA A 154 10.66 0.45 -26.53
C ALA A 154 12.17 0.77 -26.63
N PRO A 155 12.57 1.90 -27.22
CA PRO A 155 13.98 2.31 -27.31
C PRO A 155 14.59 2.55 -25.93
N ASP A 156 13.77 2.95 -24.96
CA ASP A 156 14.16 3.13 -23.56
C ASP A 156 13.61 1.95 -22.74
N ARG A 157 14.23 0.78 -22.91
CA ARG A 157 13.79 -0.51 -22.35
C ARG A 157 13.94 -0.59 -20.83
N TYR A 158 15.04 -0.07 -20.30
CA TYR A 158 15.37 -0.18 -18.88
C TYR A 158 14.82 1.02 -18.11
N LEU A 159 14.37 0.77 -16.89
CA LEU A 159 13.71 1.75 -16.04
C LEU A 159 14.39 1.74 -14.67
N PHE A 160 14.52 2.91 -14.06
CA PHE A 160 14.88 3.07 -12.67
C PHE A 160 13.88 3.98 -11.97
N PHE A 161 13.45 3.57 -10.78
CA PHE A 161 12.46 4.26 -9.97
C PHE A 161 13.00 4.55 -8.57
N PRO A 162 13.14 5.83 -8.18
CA PRO A 162 13.47 6.18 -6.80
C PRO A 162 12.32 5.84 -5.84
N HIS A 163 12.63 5.20 -4.70
CA HIS A 163 11.61 4.80 -3.71
C HIS A 163 10.81 6.00 -3.18
N CYS A 164 11.46 7.15 -3.01
CA CYS A 164 10.87 8.38 -2.50
C CYS A 164 9.78 8.99 -3.40
N ASN A 165 9.74 8.62 -4.69
CA ASN A 165 8.78 9.14 -5.66
C ASN A 165 7.78 8.09 -6.15
N ILE A 166 7.72 6.94 -5.48
CA ILE A 166 6.68 5.94 -5.69
C ILE A 166 5.46 6.29 -4.84
N LYS A 167 4.35 6.55 -5.54
CA LYS A 167 3.06 6.76 -4.93
C LYS A 167 2.41 5.43 -4.57
N LEU A 168 2.41 4.47 -5.51
CA LEU A 168 1.84 3.14 -5.34
C LEU A 168 2.64 2.11 -6.16
N ARG A 169 2.85 0.91 -5.61
CA ARG A 169 3.53 -0.20 -6.29
C ARG A 169 2.83 -1.51 -5.96
N TYR A 170 2.49 -2.30 -6.97
CA TYR A 170 1.83 -3.59 -6.77
C TYR A 170 2.02 -4.54 -7.95
N LEU A 171 1.97 -5.84 -7.68
CA LEU A 171 1.90 -6.91 -8.66
C LEU A 171 0.63 -6.78 -9.51
N ARG A 172 0.79 -6.85 -10.83
CA ARG A 172 -0.33 -6.90 -11.80
C ARG A 172 -1.00 -8.28 -11.79
N ARG A 173 -1.49 -8.67 -10.63
CA ARG A 173 -2.15 -9.95 -10.33
C ARG A 173 -3.39 -9.70 -9.50
N TYR A 174 -4.43 -10.51 -9.68
CA TYR A 174 -5.60 -10.41 -8.81
C TYR A 174 -5.32 -11.08 -7.47
N ILE A 175 -5.88 -10.53 -6.38
CA ILE A 175 -5.66 -11.09 -5.04
C ILE A 175 -6.17 -12.54 -4.94
N GLY A 176 -7.25 -12.87 -5.65
CA GLY A 176 -7.79 -14.23 -5.72
C GLY A 176 -6.84 -15.23 -6.35
N GLU A 177 -6.06 -14.81 -7.36
CA GLU A 177 -5.05 -15.68 -7.98
C GLU A 177 -3.95 -16.03 -6.99
N ILE A 178 -3.49 -15.04 -6.21
CA ILE A 178 -2.47 -15.23 -5.17
C ILE A 178 -2.99 -16.19 -4.09
N LEU A 179 -4.25 -16.00 -3.65
CA LEU A 179 -4.88 -16.84 -2.64
C LEU A 179 -5.02 -18.30 -3.09
N VAL A 180 -5.45 -18.52 -4.34
CA VAL A 180 -5.62 -19.87 -4.91
C VAL A 180 -4.27 -20.54 -5.15
N GLU A 181 -3.30 -19.83 -5.74
CA GLU A 181 -1.96 -20.36 -6.00
C GLU A 181 -1.27 -20.82 -4.71
N LYS A 182 -1.40 -20.05 -3.63
CA LYS A 182 -0.81 -20.39 -2.33
C LYS A 182 -1.60 -21.42 -1.52
N GLY A 183 -2.71 -21.93 -2.05
CA GLY A 183 -3.57 -22.88 -1.33
C GLY A 183 -4.27 -22.29 -0.10
N MET A 184 -4.37 -20.96 -0.01
CA MET A 184 -5.08 -20.27 1.08
C MET A 184 -6.60 -20.36 0.93
N ILE A 185 -7.07 -20.54 -0.32
CA ILE A 185 -8.45 -20.86 -0.64
C ILE A 185 -8.47 -21.85 -1.81
N ASP A 186 -9.35 -22.83 -1.74
CA ASP A 186 -9.55 -23.75 -2.87
C ASP A 186 -10.15 -23.00 -4.07
N ASN A 187 -9.72 -23.38 -5.27
CA ASN A 187 -10.14 -22.73 -6.52
C ASN A 187 -11.66 -22.82 -6.75
N LEU A 188 -12.25 -23.98 -6.49
CA LEU A 188 -13.69 -24.20 -6.65
C LEU A 188 -14.49 -23.40 -5.60
N ILE A 189 -14.02 -23.36 -4.35
CA ILE A 189 -14.61 -22.53 -3.30
C ILE A 189 -14.53 -21.04 -3.68
N PHE A 190 -13.38 -20.56 -4.16
CA PHE A 190 -13.19 -19.18 -4.57
C PHE A 190 -14.15 -18.77 -5.69
N HIS A 191 -14.27 -19.57 -6.76
CA HIS A 191 -15.18 -19.25 -7.87
C HIS A 191 -16.65 -19.26 -7.45
N ARG A 192 -17.09 -20.23 -6.63
CA ARG A 192 -18.46 -20.24 -6.09
C ARG A 192 -18.76 -18.99 -5.26
N ALA A 193 -17.81 -18.59 -4.42
CA ALA A 193 -17.94 -17.39 -3.60
C ALA A 193 -17.95 -16.11 -4.44
N LEU A 194 -17.15 -16.06 -5.52
CA LEU A 194 -17.14 -14.95 -6.47
C LEU A 194 -18.49 -14.81 -7.18
N ASP A 195 -19.09 -15.91 -7.63
CA ASP A 195 -20.43 -15.92 -8.24
C ASP A 195 -21.49 -15.43 -7.25
N GLU A 196 -21.48 -15.93 -6.00
CA GLU A 196 -22.39 -15.47 -4.94
C GLU A 196 -22.22 -13.97 -4.69
N PHE A 197 -20.98 -13.49 -4.56
CA PHE A 197 -20.67 -12.08 -4.34
C PHE A 197 -21.17 -11.19 -5.49
N GLN A 198 -20.99 -11.61 -6.74
CA GLN A 198 -21.50 -10.88 -7.91
C GLN A 198 -23.04 -10.85 -7.94
N GLN A 199 -23.71 -11.94 -7.56
CA GLN A 199 -25.16 -11.97 -7.46
C GLN A 199 -25.68 -11.04 -6.36
N LEU A 200 -25.02 -11.01 -5.20
CA LEU A 200 -25.33 -10.08 -4.11
C LEU A 200 -25.20 -8.62 -4.57
N LYS A 201 -24.13 -8.28 -5.29
CA LYS A 201 -23.92 -6.92 -5.85
C LYS A 201 -24.99 -6.51 -6.86
N LYS A 202 -25.61 -7.46 -7.56
CA LYS A 202 -26.69 -7.22 -8.54
C LYS A 202 -28.06 -7.00 -7.90
N GLN A 203 -28.22 -7.22 -6.59
CA GLN A 203 -29.51 -7.08 -5.92
C GLN A 203 -30.07 -5.66 -6.02
N LYS A 204 -31.31 -5.57 -6.50
CA LYS A 204 -32.05 -4.31 -6.61
C LYS A 204 -32.64 -3.92 -5.26
N LEU A 205 -32.89 -2.62 -5.07
CA LEU A 205 -33.44 -2.10 -3.81
C LEU A 205 -34.78 -2.79 -3.47
N GLY A 206 -35.66 -3.01 -4.46
CA GLY A 206 -36.93 -3.72 -4.26
C GLY A 206 -36.76 -5.16 -3.74
N GLN A 207 -35.74 -5.89 -4.19
CA GLN A 207 -35.46 -7.26 -3.72
C GLN A 207 -34.96 -7.26 -2.26
N ILE A 208 -34.16 -6.27 -1.90
CA ILE A 208 -33.66 -6.10 -0.52
C ILE A 208 -34.82 -5.74 0.40
N ILE A 209 -35.69 -4.81 -0.03
CA ILE A 209 -36.91 -4.44 0.70
C ILE A 209 -37.81 -5.66 0.88
N ALA A 210 -38.08 -6.41 -0.19
CA ALA A 210 -38.89 -7.63 -0.15
C ALA A 210 -38.36 -8.60 0.91
N LYS A 211 -37.04 -8.86 0.90
CA LYS A 211 -36.39 -9.76 1.87
C LYS A 211 -36.48 -9.26 3.31
N GLN A 212 -36.18 -7.98 3.55
CA GLN A 212 -36.17 -7.40 4.91
C GLN A 212 -37.57 -7.26 5.51
N ALA A 213 -38.55 -6.88 4.69
CA ALA A 213 -39.94 -6.72 5.12
C ALA A 213 -40.71 -8.05 5.11
N ASN A 214 -40.07 -9.16 4.74
CA ASN A 214 -40.68 -10.48 4.59
C ASN A 214 -41.87 -10.49 3.62
N ILE A 215 -41.73 -9.77 2.50
CA ILE A 215 -42.73 -9.65 1.43
C ILE A 215 -42.25 -10.46 0.23
N LEU A 216 -43.18 -11.10 -0.47
CA LEU A 216 -42.87 -11.78 -1.73
C LEU A 216 -42.35 -10.77 -2.77
N ASN A 217 -41.20 -11.06 -3.39
CA ASN A 217 -40.60 -10.19 -4.40
C ASN A 217 -41.55 -9.93 -5.58
N SER A 218 -42.40 -10.91 -5.94
CA SER A 218 -43.40 -10.75 -7.00
C SER A 218 -44.47 -9.70 -6.68
N VAL A 219 -44.79 -9.49 -5.41
CA VAL A 219 -45.74 -8.45 -4.96
C VAL A 219 -45.08 -7.08 -5.11
N VAL A 220 -43.84 -6.95 -4.65
CA VAL A 220 -43.04 -5.72 -4.79
C VAL A 220 -42.87 -5.34 -6.27
N GLU A 221 -42.50 -6.30 -7.12
CA GLU A 221 -42.34 -6.06 -8.55
C GLU A 221 -43.64 -5.65 -9.24
N ARG A 222 -44.77 -6.23 -8.84
CA ARG A 222 -46.09 -5.88 -9.37
C ARG A 222 -46.45 -4.43 -9.07
N GLU A 223 -46.27 -3.98 -7.82
CA GLU A 223 -46.59 -2.60 -7.45
C GLU A 223 -45.65 -1.60 -8.12
N ILE A 224 -44.36 -1.93 -8.26
CA ILE A 224 -43.41 -1.12 -9.02
C ILE A 224 -43.84 -1.01 -10.49
N GLN A 225 -44.18 -2.14 -11.13
CA GLN A 225 -44.62 -2.16 -12.53
C GLN A 225 -45.93 -1.40 -12.75
N LYS A 226 -46.87 -1.48 -11.79
CA LYS A 226 -48.15 -0.78 -11.86
C LYS A 226 -47.96 0.73 -11.97
N ILE A 227 -47.07 1.32 -11.17
CA ILE A 227 -46.77 2.76 -11.20
C ILE A 227 -46.00 3.15 -12.46
N TYR A 228 -45.02 2.35 -12.90
CA TYR A 228 -44.30 2.64 -14.14
C TYR A 228 -45.19 2.56 -15.39
N ARG A 229 -46.18 1.65 -15.43
CA ARG A 229 -47.17 1.59 -16.52
C ARG A 229 -48.08 2.81 -16.59
N GLN A 230 -48.25 3.53 -15.47
CA GLN A 230 -49.00 4.78 -15.41
C GLN A 230 -48.17 6.00 -15.84
N ASN A 231 -46.99 5.78 -16.47
CA ASN A 231 -46.02 6.81 -16.89
C ASN A 231 -45.50 7.72 -15.76
N ILE A 232 -45.60 7.27 -14.51
CA ILE A 232 -45.06 8.00 -13.37
C ILE A 232 -43.63 7.50 -13.08
N THR A 233 -42.71 7.83 -13.97
CA THR A 233 -41.29 7.42 -13.88
C THR A 233 -40.48 8.23 -12.86
N ARG A 234 -41.08 9.29 -12.31
CA ARG A 234 -40.41 10.22 -11.39
C ARG A 234 -40.23 9.65 -9.98
N PHE A 235 -41.02 8.64 -9.59
CA PHE A 235 -40.92 8.04 -8.26
C PHE A 235 -39.83 6.98 -8.19
N LYS A 236 -39.01 7.04 -7.15
CA LYS A 236 -38.02 6.01 -6.83
C LYS A 236 -38.72 4.76 -6.31
N VAL A 237 -38.08 3.60 -6.45
CA VAL A 237 -38.61 2.31 -5.96
C VAL A 237 -39.06 2.37 -4.50
N GLY A 238 -38.28 3.01 -3.62
CA GLY A 238 -38.66 3.18 -2.22
C GLY A 238 -39.93 4.01 -2.02
N GLU A 239 -40.06 5.11 -2.75
CA GLU A 239 -41.23 6.01 -2.69
C GLU A 239 -42.50 5.29 -3.17
N ILE A 240 -42.40 4.48 -4.23
CA ILE A 240 -43.50 3.66 -4.73
C ILE A 240 -44.01 2.68 -3.68
N LEU A 241 -43.10 2.00 -2.97
CA LEU A 241 -43.46 0.96 -2.00
C LEU A 241 -44.02 1.56 -0.70
N VAL A 242 -43.60 2.77 -0.33
CA VAL A 242 -44.20 3.52 0.78
C VAL A 242 -45.60 4.03 0.41
N ALA A 243 -45.75 4.61 -0.78
CA ALA A 243 -47.05 5.14 -1.24
C ALA A 243 -48.13 4.06 -1.39
N THR A 244 -47.73 2.81 -1.66
CA THR A 244 -48.63 1.65 -1.74
C THR A 244 -48.89 0.99 -0.39
N GLY A 245 -48.29 1.49 0.70
CA GLY A 245 -48.43 0.94 2.04
C GLY A 245 -47.77 -0.42 2.23
N LEU A 246 -46.95 -0.88 1.27
CA LEU A 246 -46.25 -2.16 1.37
C LEU A 246 -45.14 -2.13 2.42
N VAL A 247 -44.49 -0.98 2.59
CA VAL A 247 -43.42 -0.78 3.56
C VAL A 247 -43.44 0.62 4.16
N SER A 248 -42.80 0.77 5.31
CA SER A 248 -42.54 2.06 5.97
C SER A 248 -41.30 2.76 5.38
N GLU A 249 -41.18 4.07 5.60
CA GLU A 249 -39.97 4.81 5.24
C GLU A 249 -38.72 4.28 5.96
N GLU A 250 -38.87 3.84 7.21
CA GLU A 250 -37.80 3.24 8.01
C GLU A 250 -37.27 1.96 7.35
N GLN A 251 -38.16 1.12 6.84
CA GLN A 251 -37.78 -0.10 6.10
C GLN A 251 -37.06 0.22 4.79
N VAL A 252 -37.47 1.26 4.07
CA VAL A 252 -36.76 1.72 2.87
C VAL A 252 -35.36 2.24 3.21
N LYS A 253 -35.22 3.06 4.25
CA LYS A 253 -33.91 3.56 4.72
C LYS A 253 -32.99 2.42 5.13
N ALA A 254 -33.49 1.44 5.88
CA ALA A 254 -32.74 0.25 6.26
C ALA A 254 -32.29 -0.59 5.03
N ALA A 255 -33.15 -0.75 4.03
CA ALA A 255 -32.83 -1.45 2.80
C ALA A 255 -31.78 -0.71 1.96
N MET A 256 -31.85 0.63 1.90
CA MET A 256 -30.84 1.45 1.24
C MET A 256 -29.48 1.33 1.92
N ALA A 257 -29.43 1.37 3.25
CA ALA A 257 -28.20 1.18 4.01
C ALA A 257 -27.57 -0.19 3.75
N VAL A 258 -28.39 -1.25 3.67
CA VAL A 258 -27.91 -2.59 3.30
C VAL A 258 -27.43 -2.64 1.85
N GLN A 259 -28.16 -2.06 0.90
CA GLN A 259 -27.71 -2.01 -0.49
C GLN A 259 -26.37 -1.28 -0.62
N GLU A 260 -26.21 -0.17 0.09
CA GLU A 260 -24.97 0.60 0.12
C GLU A 260 -23.82 -0.19 0.74
N LYS A 261 -24.06 -0.88 1.86
CA LYS A 261 -23.10 -1.79 2.48
C LYS A 261 -22.66 -2.88 1.50
N ILE A 262 -23.60 -3.56 0.85
CA ILE A 262 -23.32 -4.59 -0.17
C ILE A 262 -22.49 -3.98 -1.30
N LYS A 263 -22.85 -2.80 -1.82
CA LYS A 263 -22.12 -2.12 -2.91
C LYS A 263 -20.70 -1.72 -2.52
N LYS A 264 -20.45 -1.34 -1.27
CA LYS A 264 -19.12 -0.96 -0.76
C LYS A 264 -18.25 -2.14 -0.32
N GLN A 265 -18.85 -3.28 0.02
CA GLN A 265 -18.11 -4.46 0.51
C GLN A 265 -17.07 -4.94 -0.51
N ARG A 266 -15.86 -5.27 -0.05
CA ARG A 266 -14.80 -5.87 -0.88
C ARG A 266 -14.91 -7.39 -0.84
N ILE A 267 -14.50 -8.08 -1.91
CA ILE A 267 -14.56 -9.56 -2.00
C ILE A 267 -13.78 -10.24 -0.87
N GLY A 268 -12.62 -9.71 -0.49
CA GLY A 268 -11.82 -10.26 0.62
C GLY A 268 -12.59 -10.25 1.95
N THR A 269 -13.20 -9.11 2.31
CA THR A 269 -14.05 -9.00 3.51
C THR A 269 -15.23 -9.97 3.44
N PHE A 270 -15.86 -10.11 2.27
CA PHE A 270 -16.94 -11.07 2.07
C PHE A 270 -16.49 -12.53 2.32
N LEU A 271 -15.33 -12.93 1.77
CA LEU A 271 -14.77 -14.28 1.98
C LEU A 271 -14.45 -14.55 3.45
N ILE A 272 -13.91 -13.56 4.17
CA ILE A 272 -13.63 -13.65 5.60
C ILE A 272 -14.92 -13.77 6.41
N GLU A 273 -15.92 -12.93 6.14
CA GLU A 273 -17.24 -12.99 6.81
C GLU A 273 -17.95 -14.33 6.58
N LYS A 274 -17.72 -14.99 5.45
CA LYS A 274 -18.25 -16.31 5.11
C LYS A 274 -17.47 -17.47 5.73
N GLY A 275 -16.36 -17.21 6.42
CA GLY A 275 -15.48 -18.25 6.96
C GLY A 275 -14.74 -19.04 5.88
N MET A 276 -14.68 -18.52 4.66
CA MET A 276 -14.02 -19.16 3.51
C MET A 276 -12.55 -18.78 3.38
N LEU A 277 -12.13 -17.72 4.08
CA LEU A 277 -10.77 -17.19 4.06
C LEU A 277 -10.40 -16.68 5.45
N ARG A 278 -9.21 -17.02 5.95
CA ARG A 278 -8.70 -16.45 7.20
C ARG A 278 -8.20 -15.03 6.96
N GLU A 279 -8.39 -14.14 7.93
CA GLU A 279 -7.92 -12.75 7.82
C GLU A 279 -6.40 -12.69 7.64
N GLU A 280 -5.65 -13.56 8.33
CA GLU A 280 -4.19 -13.68 8.20
C GLU A 280 -3.77 -14.00 6.76
N ASP A 281 -4.36 -15.02 6.14
CA ASP A 281 -4.06 -15.41 4.76
C ASP A 281 -4.37 -14.28 3.77
N PHE A 282 -5.49 -13.57 3.99
CA PHE A 282 -5.83 -12.42 3.17
C PHE A 282 -4.77 -11.32 3.26
N PHE A 283 -4.28 -11.02 4.46
CA PHE A 283 -3.23 -10.02 4.65
C PHE A 283 -1.87 -10.47 4.11
N VAL A 284 -1.53 -11.77 4.17
CA VAL A 284 -0.33 -12.30 3.50
C VAL A 284 -0.43 -12.12 1.99
N ALA A 285 -1.58 -12.42 1.39
CA ALA A 285 -1.80 -12.21 -0.03
C ALA A 285 -1.75 -10.73 -0.41
N LEU A 286 -2.26 -9.83 0.44
CA LEU A 286 -2.14 -8.37 0.23
C LEU A 286 -0.69 -7.92 0.32
N ALA A 287 0.08 -8.42 1.29
CA ALA A 287 1.48 -8.10 1.45
C ALA A 287 2.27 -8.46 0.19
N GLU A 288 2.05 -9.66 -0.35
CA GLU A 288 2.64 -10.08 -1.63
C GLU A 288 2.19 -9.18 -2.79
N LYS A 289 0.88 -8.96 -2.94
CA LYS A 289 0.33 -8.14 -4.02
C LYS A 289 0.95 -6.74 -4.02
N PHE A 290 1.13 -6.12 -2.86
CA PHE A 290 1.62 -4.74 -2.74
C PHE A 290 3.13 -4.66 -2.47
N ARG A 291 3.87 -5.77 -2.61
CA ARG A 291 5.33 -5.84 -2.37
C ARG A 291 5.73 -5.22 -1.03
N THR A 292 4.98 -5.57 0.01
CA THR A 292 5.21 -5.13 1.38
C THR A 292 5.26 -6.34 2.32
N SER A 293 5.63 -6.10 3.58
CA SER A 293 5.67 -7.11 4.63
C SER A 293 4.43 -7.05 5.50
N LEU A 294 3.95 -8.22 5.96
CA LEU A 294 3.00 -8.33 7.04
C LEU A 294 3.77 -8.45 8.36
N VAL A 295 3.51 -7.56 9.31
CA VAL A 295 4.20 -7.52 10.60
C VAL A 295 3.30 -7.91 11.77
N ASP A 296 3.88 -8.61 12.72
CA ASP A 296 3.28 -8.80 14.04
C ASP A 296 3.71 -7.68 14.99
N LEU A 297 2.81 -6.74 15.24
CA LEU A 297 3.06 -5.57 16.11
C LEU A 297 3.40 -5.95 17.56
N ARG A 298 3.15 -7.19 17.98
CA ARG A 298 3.55 -7.70 19.31
C ARG A 298 5.05 -7.95 19.41
N GLN A 299 5.72 -8.13 18.26
CA GLN A 299 7.13 -8.52 18.16
C GLN A 299 8.02 -7.39 17.65
N VAL A 300 7.43 -6.23 17.36
CA VAL A 300 8.11 -5.10 16.72
C VAL A 300 8.25 -3.94 17.71
N GLY A 301 9.49 -3.48 17.92
CA GLY A 301 9.81 -2.35 18.79
C GLY A 301 9.54 -1.00 18.13
N ILE A 302 8.89 -0.06 18.82
CA ILE A 302 8.57 1.29 18.33
C ILE A 302 9.61 2.29 18.84
N SER A 303 10.25 3.03 17.93
CA SER A 303 11.23 4.03 18.33
C SER A 303 10.55 5.31 18.81
N ARG A 304 11.11 5.97 19.84
CA ARG A 304 10.59 7.24 20.37
C ARG A 304 10.47 8.32 19.30
N LYS A 305 11.42 8.34 18.35
CA LYS A 305 11.41 9.29 17.24
C LYS A 305 10.24 9.03 16.30
N ALA A 306 9.97 7.77 15.96
CA ALA A 306 8.81 7.41 15.14
C ALA A 306 7.49 7.74 15.86
N PHE A 307 7.36 7.36 17.13
CA PHE A 307 6.13 7.61 17.89
C PHE A 307 5.72 9.09 17.94
N ASN A 308 6.69 10.00 18.01
CA ASN A 308 6.46 11.44 18.12
C ASN A 308 6.46 12.17 16.76
N CYS A 309 6.77 11.51 15.64
CA CYS A 309 6.90 12.18 14.34
C CYS A 309 5.55 12.47 13.66
N VAL A 310 4.48 11.78 14.06
CA VAL A 310 3.12 12.02 13.57
C VAL A 310 2.23 12.37 14.76
N PRO A 311 1.44 13.46 14.71
CA PRO A 311 0.49 13.78 15.77
C PRO A 311 -0.51 12.65 16.02
N ARG A 312 -0.87 12.44 17.27
CA ARG A 312 -1.80 11.40 17.72
C ARG A 312 -3.12 11.42 16.94
N GLU A 313 -3.72 12.59 16.80
CA GLU A 313 -5.01 12.76 16.13
C GLU A 313 -4.94 12.29 14.68
N VAL A 314 -3.84 12.62 14.00
CA VAL A 314 -3.56 12.21 12.62
C VAL A 314 -3.31 10.71 12.53
N ALA A 315 -2.53 10.13 13.46
CA ALA A 315 -2.31 8.68 13.50
C ALA A 315 -3.62 7.91 13.69
N LEU A 316 -4.49 8.37 14.60
CA LEU A 316 -5.82 7.79 14.85
C LEU A 316 -6.77 7.92 13.66
N GLU A 317 -6.84 9.11 13.06
CA GLU A 317 -7.68 9.39 11.89
C GLU A 317 -7.30 8.52 10.69
N LEU A 318 -6.00 8.44 10.40
CA LEU A 318 -5.45 7.68 9.28
C LEU A 318 -5.32 6.18 9.56
N GLN A 319 -5.57 5.75 10.81
CA GLN A 319 -5.39 4.36 11.26
C GLN A 319 -3.99 3.82 10.96
N ILE A 320 -2.97 4.58 11.35
CA ILE A 320 -1.56 4.22 11.15
C ILE A 320 -0.77 4.25 12.45
N LEU A 321 0.32 3.48 12.49
CA LEU A 321 1.24 3.43 13.63
C LEU A 321 2.69 3.57 13.14
N PRO A 322 3.37 4.70 13.40
CA PRO A 322 4.78 4.84 13.10
C PRO A 322 5.61 3.88 13.96
N LEU A 323 6.45 3.06 13.33
CA LEU A 323 7.22 2.01 14.01
C LEU A 323 8.67 2.41 14.21
N ASN A 324 9.35 2.84 13.16
CA ASN A 324 10.77 3.17 13.25
C ASN A 324 11.13 4.35 12.35
N PHE A 325 12.08 5.16 12.81
CA PHE A 325 12.55 6.36 12.12
C PHE A 325 14.07 6.32 12.08
N LYS A 326 14.62 6.07 10.90
CA LYS A 326 16.05 6.15 10.60
C LYS A 326 16.30 7.31 9.63
N ASN A 327 17.59 7.59 9.35
CA ASN A 327 17.93 8.57 8.31
C ASN A 327 17.44 8.12 6.93
N SER A 328 17.48 6.80 6.69
CA SER A 328 17.02 6.15 5.46
C SER A 328 15.51 6.23 5.25
N GLY A 329 14.69 6.33 6.30
CA GLY A 329 13.24 6.45 6.15
C GLY A 329 12.42 6.27 7.43
N LEU A 330 11.10 6.30 7.25
CA LEU A 330 10.08 6.06 8.27
C LEU A 330 9.29 4.79 7.93
N VAL A 331 9.28 3.82 8.83
CA VAL A 331 8.41 2.63 8.72
C VAL A 331 7.08 2.92 9.40
N VAL A 332 5.97 2.66 8.71
CA VAL A 332 4.62 2.89 9.19
C VAL A 332 3.78 1.62 9.03
N ALA A 333 3.19 1.14 10.11
CA ALA A 333 2.18 0.08 10.06
C ALA A 333 0.81 0.63 9.68
N THR A 334 0.11 -0.08 8.81
CA THR A 334 -1.23 0.23 8.31
C THR A 334 -2.03 -1.06 8.09
N MET A 335 -3.35 -0.98 8.09
CA MET A 335 -4.21 -2.08 7.63
C MET A 335 -4.65 -1.95 6.16
N ASP A 336 -4.47 -0.77 5.57
CA ASP A 336 -4.74 -0.52 4.16
C ASP A 336 -3.42 -0.56 3.38
N PRO A 337 -3.28 -1.42 2.36
CA PRO A 337 -2.12 -1.37 1.46
C PRO A 337 -2.15 -0.18 0.48
N ASP A 338 -3.32 0.42 0.26
CA ASP A 338 -3.51 1.56 -0.65
C ASP A 338 -3.44 2.88 0.14
N VAL A 339 -2.21 3.28 0.45
CA VAL A 339 -1.85 4.46 1.25
C VAL A 339 -1.39 5.74 0.49
N PRO A 340 -1.58 5.93 -0.84
CA PRO A 340 -1.13 7.15 -1.52
C PRO A 340 -1.53 8.45 -0.87
N SER A 341 -2.81 8.59 -0.47
CA SER A 341 -3.34 9.81 0.16
C SER A 341 -2.78 10.04 1.56
N VAL A 342 -2.43 8.95 2.25
CA VAL A 342 -1.92 8.96 3.62
C VAL A 342 -0.43 9.32 3.65
N ARG A 343 0.34 8.87 2.64
CA ARG A 343 1.79 9.10 2.51
C ARG A 343 2.14 10.59 2.59
N GLU A 344 1.48 11.44 1.81
CA GLU A 344 1.80 12.87 1.77
C GLU A 344 1.57 13.55 3.13
N VAL A 345 0.48 13.19 3.80
CA VAL A 345 0.14 13.72 5.13
C VAL A 345 1.20 13.31 6.16
N ILE A 346 1.58 12.02 6.17
CA ILE A 346 2.63 11.52 7.07
C ILE A 346 3.97 12.19 6.76
N ALA A 347 4.36 12.30 5.48
CA ALA A 347 5.65 12.87 5.09
C ALA A 347 5.81 14.31 5.56
N ARG A 348 4.72 15.10 5.45
CA ARG A 348 4.68 16.49 5.91
C ARG A 348 4.86 16.59 7.42
N HIS A 349 4.19 15.74 8.19
CA HIS A 349 4.31 15.77 9.66
C HIS A 349 5.65 15.23 10.16
N ALA A 350 6.13 14.12 9.57
CA ALA A 350 7.33 13.44 9.99
C ALA A 350 8.62 14.13 9.52
N GLY A 351 8.56 15.01 8.51
CA GLY A 351 9.73 15.61 7.90
C GLY A 351 10.61 14.58 7.17
N GLN A 352 10.02 13.48 6.70
CA GLN A 352 10.70 12.37 6.03
C GLN A 352 9.89 11.93 4.82
N GLN A 353 10.51 11.89 3.65
CA GLN A 353 9.86 11.57 2.36
C GLN A 353 9.89 10.08 2.05
N ASN A 354 10.94 9.37 2.50
CA ASN A 354 11.00 7.93 2.33
C ASN A 354 10.15 7.24 3.40
N ILE A 355 8.89 6.97 3.04
CA ILE A 355 7.94 6.26 3.89
C ILE A 355 7.75 4.85 3.36
N GLN A 356 8.00 3.89 4.22
CA GLN A 356 7.77 2.48 3.94
C GLN A 356 6.59 1.99 4.76
N PHE A 357 5.55 1.54 4.05
CA PHE A 357 4.38 1.01 4.69
C PHE A 357 4.52 -0.50 4.85
N VAL A 358 4.16 -1.00 6.01
CA VAL A 358 4.04 -2.43 6.33
C VAL A 358 2.61 -2.72 6.75
N LEU A 359 2.11 -3.90 6.38
CA LEU A 359 0.77 -4.31 6.75
C LEU A 359 0.75 -4.87 8.17
N ALA A 360 -0.32 -4.57 8.90
CA ALA A 360 -0.63 -5.21 10.18
C ALA A 360 -2.10 -5.62 10.20
N LEU A 361 -2.41 -6.69 10.91
CA LEU A 361 -3.80 -7.14 11.06
C LEU A 361 -4.63 -6.06 11.76
N PRO A 362 -5.91 -5.84 11.36
CA PRO A 362 -6.75 -4.79 11.91
C PRO A 362 -6.91 -4.89 13.43
N ALA A 363 -7.05 -6.11 13.94
CA ALA A 363 -7.16 -6.36 15.38
C ALA A 363 -5.88 -5.96 16.13
N HIS A 364 -4.70 -6.32 15.59
CA HIS A 364 -3.41 -6.00 16.20
C HIS A 364 -3.15 -4.49 16.19
N LEU A 365 -3.39 -3.83 15.05
CA LEU A 365 -3.20 -2.40 14.90
C LEU A 365 -4.12 -1.61 15.84
N LYS A 366 -5.42 -1.94 15.89
CA LYS A 366 -6.37 -1.30 16.80
C LYS A 366 -5.99 -1.50 18.26
N ALA A 367 -5.57 -2.71 18.65
CA ALA A 367 -5.14 -3.00 20.01
C ALA A 367 -3.90 -2.16 20.40
N ALA A 368 -2.88 -2.13 19.53
CA ALA A 368 -1.68 -1.32 19.74
C ALA A 368 -2.00 0.18 19.86
N MET A 369 -2.78 0.72 18.91
CA MET A 369 -3.15 2.14 18.90
C MET A 369 -3.99 2.53 20.12
N LYS A 370 -4.98 1.71 20.52
CA LYS A 370 -5.76 1.94 21.74
C LYS A 370 -4.84 2.04 22.96
N LYS A 371 -3.87 1.16 23.06
CA LYS A 371 -2.99 1.07 24.21
C LYS A 371 -1.96 2.19 24.28
N LEU A 372 -1.45 2.64 23.14
CA LEU A 372 -0.44 3.69 23.03
C LEU A 372 -1.04 5.10 23.07
N TYR A 373 -2.23 5.30 22.49
CA TYR A 373 -2.83 6.63 22.34
C TYR A 373 -4.06 6.87 23.23
N MET A 374 -4.62 5.87 23.91
CA MET A 374 -5.81 6.05 24.76
C MET A 374 -5.55 5.83 26.26
N GLN A 375 -4.31 5.95 26.73
CA GLN A 375 -4.08 6.13 28.18
C GLN A 375 -4.43 7.57 28.59
N PRO A 376 -5.15 7.78 29.70
CA PRO A 376 -5.32 9.11 30.26
C PRO A 376 -3.96 9.67 30.70
N ALA A 377 -3.75 10.96 30.44
CA ALA A 377 -2.58 11.72 30.86
C ALA A 377 -2.40 11.74 32.38
#